data_AF-A0A5C9F1D7-F1
#
_entry.id   AF-A0A5C9F1D7-F1
#
_cell.length_a   1.000
_cell.length_b   1.000
_cell.length_c   1.000
_cell.angle_alpha   90.00
_cell.angle_beta   90.00
_cell.angle_gamma   90.00
#
_symmetry.space_group_name_H-M   'P 1'
#
loop_
_entity.id
_entity.type
_entity.pdbx_description
1 polymer ?
#
loop_
_entity_poly.entity_id
_entity_poly.type
_entity_poly.pdbx_seq_one_letter_code
_entity_poly.pdbx_strand_id
1 'polypeptide(L)'
;MGQEPVMQEVEPEPYPNRIDPNILAEQKNGIIVQPVVSSKIEGGRIQLSPNNLQKLGLGQGMLIAWEDPLTRSNGSARIDQAQINDNQIRISQDTKEDTNIQSDQIVLFSTEPPIQKTESLILEVDSRPGLEGYCLVSPRTQHSLSLQKDDVIAFEDELTGAMGAGKVDISETISDNVVVIDSEILEASGIGSFEVEVSKNRRQIIPLQSVSLGISPISGENMWEIVSTARQNIGQLKEWLSKYIIFKGIKLRWKAVNIACSILSCVPDLTGDVLAEITPNSALTLSPQGLIPFNAILILDISRSMMARDVLVTNIAPAIEGIKAAMESREIQEFLKKFKEGVNIPRRISAAFAAVLFLSEKVGRGFGEKVSVIRFADESQILPFGGSFYMDSASGKKGVLEDAARMIVDRIGNAYGQATNMGSAMIKAKTVLDEFNQMNPDQPTMIVLLTDGVPTDGDAFFKAIQQFAENPNVVIYIVGLGNPDDELMNRAAQLCGGEYFKPDDAGELLVWYSKRARDLSVKLKATKH
;
A
#
# COMPACT_ATOMS: atom_id res chain seq x y z
N MET A 1 -11.91 -102.30 37.15
CA MET A 1 -11.81 -100.89 37.58
C MET A 1 -10.59 -100.30 36.90
N GLY A 2 -10.80 -99.40 35.95
CA GLY A 2 -9.77 -98.52 35.40
C GLY A 2 -10.50 -97.24 35.01
N GLN A 3 -10.39 -96.21 35.85
CA GLN A 3 -10.94 -94.89 35.53
C GLN A 3 -9.99 -94.22 34.53
N GLU A 4 -10.52 -93.85 33.38
CA GLU A 4 -9.86 -92.98 32.42
C GLU A 4 -9.74 -91.56 33.00
N PRO A 5 -8.61 -90.86 32.77
CA PRO A 5 -8.42 -89.51 33.25
C PRO A 5 -9.23 -88.53 32.39
N VAL A 6 -9.99 -87.66 33.08
CA VAL A 6 -10.72 -86.53 32.48
C VAL A 6 -9.70 -85.52 31.97
N MET A 7 -9.67 -85.28 30.65
CA MET A 7 -8.95 -84.16 30.05
C MET A 7 -9.63 -82.85 30.46
N GLN A 8 -8.88 -81.95 31.09
CA GLN A 8 -9.31 -80.57 31.30
C GLN A 8 -9.33 -79.85 29.94
N GLU A 9 -10.50 -79.36 29.53
CA GLU A 9 -10.61 -78.36 28.47
C GLU A 9 -9.87 -77.10 28.93
N VAL A 10 -8.74 -76.82 28.30
CA VAL A 10 -8.03 -75.55 28.47
C VAL A 10 -8.83 -74.52 27.69
N GLU A 11 -9.45 -73.56 28.40
CA GLU A 11 -10.13 -72.43 27.75
C GLU A 11 -9.13 -71.71 26.81
N PRO A 12 -9.52 -71.38 25.57
CA PRO A 12 -8.64 -70.71 24.62
C PRO A 12 -8.19 -69.37 25.21
N GLU A 13 -6.88 -69.10 25.16
CA GLU A 13 -6.30 -67.86 25.65
C GLU A 13 -6.97 -66.66 24.94
N PRO A 14 -7.60 -65.71 25.66
CA PRO A 14 -8.46 -64.70 25.06
C PRO A 14 -7.71 -63.72 24.14
N TYR A 15 -6.38 -63.66 24.25
CA TYR A 15 -5.50 -62.80 23.45
C TYR A 15 -4.28 -63.59 22.96
N PRO A 16 -4.42 -64.40 21.90
CA PRO A 16 -3.36 -65.29 21.42
C PRO A 16 -2.17 -64.52 20.82
N ASN A 17 -2.34 -63.23 20.50
CA ASN A 17 -1.32 -62.38 19.89
C ASN A 17 -0.73 -61.34 20.86
N ARG A 18 -0.94 -61.49 22.18
CA ARG A 18 -0.41 -60.54 23.17
C ARG A 18 1.12 -60.46 23.10
N ILE A 19 1.65 -59.27 23.28
CA ILE A 19 3.10 -59.01 23.35
C ILE A 19 3.44 -58.27 24.64
N ASP A 20 4.67 -58.42 25.13
CA ASP A 20 5.17 -57.57 26.20
C ASP A 20 5.28 -56.10 25.72
N PRO A 21 4.76 -55.10 26.46
CA PRO A 21 4.82 -53.70 26.06
C PRO A 21 6.24 -53.17 25.85
N ASN A 22 7.25 -53.68 26.59
CA ASN A 22 8.64 -53.24 26.44
C ASN A 22 9.24 -53.77 25.14
N ILE A 23 8.98 -55.04 24.82
CA ILE A 23 9.41 -55.63 23.54
C ILE A 23 8.78 -54.85 22.38
N LEU A 24 7.49 -54.50 22.49
CA LEU A 24 6.82 -53.71 21.45
C LEU A 24 7.38 -52.29 21.34
N ALA A 25 7.68 -51.64 22.47
CA ALA A 25 8.28 -50.31 22.49
C ALA A 25 9.68 -50.32 21.84
N GLU A 26 10.50 -51.32 22.12
CA GLU A 26 11.80 -51.50 21.45
C GLU A 26 11.64 -51.72 19.94
N GLN A 27 10.70 -52.57 19.53
CA GLN A 27 10.44 -52.85 18.10
C GLN A 27 9.98 -51.62 17.31
N LYS A 28 9.22 -50.73 17.94
CA LYS A 28 8.64 -49.53 17.32
C LYS A 28 9.45 -48.26 17.57
N ASN A 29 10.52 -48.35 18.36
CA ASN A 29 11.22 -47.19 18.92
C ASN A 29 10.22 -46.20 19.59
N GLY A 30 9.30 -46.75 20.36
CA GLY A 30 8.17 -46.06 20.95
C GLY A 30 8.31 -45.83 22.46
N ILE A 31 7.28 -45.22 23.05
CA ILE A 31 7.16 -44.99 24.49
C ILE A 31 5.91 -45.68 25.02
N ILE A 32 5.98 -46.19 26.26
CA ILE A 32 4.84 -46.82 26.93
C ILE A 32 4.08 -45.75 27.71
N VAL A 33 2.77 -45.70 27.50
CA VAL A 33 1.89 -44.76 28.20
C VAL A 33 0.56 -45.42 28.58
N GLN A 34 -0.11 -44.85 29.58
CA GLN A 34 -1.45 -45.22 30.00
C GLN A 34 -2.50 -44.39 29.25
N PRO A 35 -3.43 -45.03 28.51
CA PRO A 35 -4.56 -44.34 27.90
C PRO A 35 -5.56 -43.89 28.97
N VAL A 36 -5.82 -42.59 29.03
CA VAL A 36 -6.80 -41.96 29.92
C VAL A 36 -7.90 -41.33 29.07
N VAL A 37 -9.13 -41.80 29.24
CA VAL A 37 -10.28 -41.21 28.55
C VAL A 37 -10.53 -39.80 29.10
N SER A 38 -10.70 -38.84 28.20
CA SER A 38 -11.03 -37.45 28.53
C SER A 38 -12.21 -36.98 27.69
N SER A 39 -13.26 -36.50 28.35
CA SER A 39 -14.42 -35.88 27.70
C SER A 39 -14.12 -34.51 27.08
N LYS A 40 -12.93 -33.96 27.31
CA LYS A 40 -12.49 -32.67 26.74
C LYS A 40 -11.81 -32.79 25.38
N ILE A 41 -11.74 -34.00 24.83
CA ILE A 41 -11.08 -34.29 23.56
C ILE A 41 -12.16 -34.68 22.56
N GLU A 42 -12.25 -33.93 21.47
CA GLU A 42 -13.20 -34.15 20.39
C GLU A 42 -12.45 -34.32 19.06
N GLY A 43 -13.13 -34.89 18.06
CA GLY A 43 -12.64 -34.90 16.67
C GLY A 43 -11.44 -35.83 16.40
N GLY A 44 -11.28 -36.92 17.17
CA GLY A 44 -10.25 -37.93 16.92
C GLY A 44 -8.82 -37.47 17.18
N ARG A 45 -8.63 -36.43 18.01
CA ARG A 45 -7.32 -35.94 18.45
C ARG A 45 -6.87 -36.64 19.73
N ILE A 46 -5.60 -36.51 20.08
CA ILE A 46 -5.06 -37.00 21.36
C ILE A 46 -4.23 -35.92 22.05
N GLN A 47 -4.03 -36.03 23.36
CA GLN A 47 -3.14 -35.11 24.10
C GLN A 47 -1.90 -35.81 24.64
N LEU A 48 -0.75 -35.14 24.51
CA LEU A 48 0.54 -35.58 25.03
C LEU A 48 1.27 -34.49 25.79
N SER A 49 2.13 -34.91 26.72
CA SER A 49 3.02 -34.02 27.45
C SER A 49 4.14 -33.48 26.53
N PRO A 50 4.68 -32.29 26.80
CA PRO A 50 5.83 -31.75 26.06
C PRO A 50 7.05 -32.67 26.09
N ASN A 51 7.29 -33.39 27.19
CA ASN A 51 8.42 -34.31 27.32
C ASN A 51 8.26 -35.54 26.41
N ASN A 52 7.03 -36.06 26.27
CA ASN A 52 6.76 -37.17 25.37
C ASN A 52 6.90 -36.77 23.90
N LEU A 53 6.44 -35.57 23.55
CA LEU A 53 6.67 -34.98 22.23
C LEU A 53 8.16 -34.88 21.91
N GLN A 54 8.96 -34.39 22.86
CA GLN A 54 10.42 -34.31 22.71
C GLN A 54 11.07 -35.69 22.52
N LYS A 55 10.68 -36.70 23.31
CA LYS A 55 11.19 -38.08 23.18
C LYS A 55 10.87 -38.70 21.82
N LEU A 56 9.69 -38.41 21.29
CA LEU A 56 9.23 -38.92 19.99
C LEU A 56 9.72 -38.08 18.81
N GLY A 57 10.37 -36.93 19.07
CA GLY A 57 10.78 -35.99 18.02
C GLY A 57 9.60 -35.36 17.27
N LEU A 58 8.45 -35.24 17.93
CA LEU A 58 7.19 -34.73 17.36
C LEU A 58 6.80 -33.39 17.99
N GLY A 59 5.85 -32.71 17.36
CA GLY A 59 5.29 -31.45 17.80
C GLY A 59 3.77 -31.44 17.68
N GLN A 60 3.14 -30.40 18.22
CA GLN A 60 1.69 -30.20 18.09
C GLN A 60 1.27 -30.20 16.61
N GLY A 61 0.14 -30.84 16.31
CA GLY A 61 -0.48 -30.93 14.99
C GLY A 61 0.05 -32.06 14.09
N MET A 62 1.15 -32.71 14.49
CA MET A 62 1.74 -33.85 13.77
C MET A 62 1.00 -35.16 14.07
N LEU A 63 1.20 -36.18 13.23
CA LEU A 63 0.61 -37.50 13.41
C LEU A 63 1.45 -38.37 14.35
N ILE A 64 0.74 -39.16 15.14
CA ILE A 64 1.30 -40.23 15.96
C ILE A 64 0.48 -41.48 15.78
N ALA A 65 1.11 -42.63 15.97
CA ALA A 65 0.41 -43.91 16.04
C ALA A 65 0.60 -44.60 17.38
N TRP A 66 -0.31 -45.51 17.69
CA TRP A 66 -0.20 -46.41 18.82
C TRP A 66 -0.55 -47.83 18.42
N GLU A 67 -0.05 -48.78 19.22
CA GLU A 67 -0.43 -50.18 19.16
C GLU A 67 -0.74 -50.70 20.56
N ASP A 68 -1.89 -51.37 20.70
CA ASP A 68 -2.30 -52.04 21.92
C ASP A 68 -1.55 -53.39 22.04
N PRO A 69 -0.74 -53.61 23.09
CA PRO A 69 0.02 -54.85 23.26
C PRO A 69 -0.84 -56.09 23.53
N LEU A 70 -2.08 -55.92 24.01
CA LEU A 70 -3.02 -57.01 24.30
C LEU A 70 -3.77 -57.43 23.04
N THR A 71 -4.35 -56.47 22.31
CA THR A 71 -5.21 -56.75 21.15
C THR A 71 -4.49 -56.67 19.81
N ARG A 72 -3.29 -56.08 19.76
CA ARG A 72 -2.56 -55.71 18.52
C ARG A 72 -3.30 -54.71 17.64
N SER A 73 -4.33 -54.06 18.19
CA SER A 73 -5.07 -53.02 17.48
C SER A 73 -4.18 -51.78 17.32
N ASN A 74 -4.22 -51.17 16.13
CA ASN A 74 -3.45 -49.97 15.83
C ASN A 74 -4.38 -48.78 15.69
N GLY A 75 -3.89 -47.61 16.07
CA GLY A 75 -4.58 -46.35 15.84
C GLY A 75 -3.60 -45.22 15.53
N SER A 76 -4.13 -44.11 15.04
CA SER A 76 -3.35 -42.91 14.77
C SER A 76 -4.21 -41.67 14.90
N ALA A 77 -3.62 -40.57 15.34
CA ALA A 77 -4.31 -39.30 15.52
C ALA A 77 -3.32 -38.13 15.46
N ARG A 78 -3.87 -36.91 15.35
CA ARG A 78 -3.10 -35.68 15.52
C ARG A 78 -2.94 -35.32 16.99
N ILE A 79 -1.81 -34.70 17.30
CA ILE A 79 -1.43 -34.40 18.68
C ILE A 79 -1.80 -32.97 19.05
N ASP A 80 -2.46 -32.82 20.19
CA ASP A 80 -2.53 -31.57 20.94
C ASP A 80 -1.57 -31.62 22.12
N GLN A 81 -0.72 -30.60 22.25
CA GLN A 81 0.17 -30.51 23.40
C GLN A 81 -0.64 -30.11 24.64
N ALA A 82 -0.50 -30.85 25.74
CA ALA A 82 -1.17 -30.54 27.01
C ALA A 82 -0.25 -30.82 28.21
N GLN A 83 -0.48 -30.11 29.31
CA GLN A 83 0.21 -30.36 30.58
C GLN A 83 -0.43 -31.57 31.27
N ILE A 84 0.04 -32.77 30.89
CA ILE A 84 -0.38 -34.07 31.45
C ILE A 84 0.86 -34.85 31.92
N ASN A 85 0.65 -35.92 32.69
CA ASN A 85 1.77 -36.75 33.13
C ASN A 85 2.45 -37.46 31.94
N ASP A 86 3.77 -37.59 31.99
CA ASP A 86 4.58 -38.24 30.94
C ASP A 86 4.27 -39.73 30.77
N ASN A 87 3.63 -40.37 31.73
CA ASN A 87 3.17 -41.75 31.62
C ASN A 87 1.74 -41.86 31.06
N GLN A 88 1.13 -40.77 30.59
CA GLN A 88 -0.26 -40.75 30.14
C GLN A 88 -0.39 -40.22 28.71
N ILE A 89 -1.41 -40.72 28.03
CA ILE A 89 -2.00 -40.14 26.83
C ILE A 89 -3.48 -39.90 27.12
N ARG A 90 -3.99 -38.72 26.80
CA ARG A 90 -5.45 -38.52 26.84
C ARG A 90 -6.04 -38.75 25.46
N ILE A 91 -7.10 -39.54 25.42
CA ILE A 91 -7.84 -39.91 24.21
C ILE A 91 -9.34 -39.69 24.45
N SER A 92 -10.13 -39.48 23.39
CA SER A 92 -11.59 -39.45 23.53
C SER A 92 -12.14 -40.86 23.77
N GLN A 93 -13.38 -40.97 24.25
CA GLN A 93 -14.05 -42.26 24.42
C GLN A 93 -14.20 -42.96 23.07
N ASP A 94 -14.68 -42.24 22.06
CA ASP A 94 -14.89 -42.76 20.70
C ASP A 94 -13.58 -43.29 20.11
N THR A 95 -12.47 -42.55 20.21
CA THR A 95 -11.17 -43.03 19.71
C THR A 95 -10.68 -44.28 20.43
N LYS A 96 -10.94 -44.40 21.74
CA LYS A 96 -10.59 -45.60 22.50
C LYS A 96 -11.37 -46.82 22.02
N GLU A 97 -12.67 -46.66 21.80
CA GLU A 97 -13.58 -47.72 21.35
C GLU A 97 -13.30 -48.10 19.89
N ASP A 98 -13.20 -47.12 19.00
CA ASP A 98 -12.98 -47.32 17.56
C ASP A 98 -11.65 -48.01 17.24
N THR A 99 -10.62 -47.75 18.05
CA THR A 99 -9.30 -48.38 17.90
C THR A 99 -9.12 -49.61 18.81
N ASN A 100 -10.18 -50.05 19.49
CA ASN A 100 -10.23 -51.27 20.31
C ASN A 100 -9.08 -51.36 21.33
N ILE A 101 -8.81 -50.25 22.03
CA ILE A 101 -7.82 -50.22 23.12
C ILE A 101 -8.44 -50.87 24.37
N GLN A 102 -7.89 -52.02 24.76
CA GLN A 102 -8.29 -52.80 25.94
C GLN A 102 -7.18 -52.88 27.00
N SER A 103 -5.91 -52.69 26.63
CA SER A 103 -4.80 -52.68 27.59
C SER A 103 -4.74 -51.41 28.45
N ASP A 104 -4.27 -51.55 29.69
CA ASP A 104 -3.93 -50.43 30.60
C ASP A 104 -2.69 -49.63 30.14
N GLN A 105 -1.90 -50.21 29.23
CA GLN A 105 -0.73 -49.59 28.64
C GLN A 105 -0.71 -49.80 27.14
N ILE A 106 -0.39 -48.74 26.39
CA ILE A 106 -0.19 -48.81 24.94
C ILE A 106 1.20 -48.29 24.58
N VAL A 107 1.70 -48.71 23.42
CA VAL A 107 2.97 -48.21 22.88
C VAL A 107 2.65 -47.12 21.86
N LEU A 108 3.10 -45.90 22.13
CA LEU A 108 3.08 -44.79 21.19
C LEU A 108 4.38 -44.73 20.39
N PHE A 109 4.28 -44.47 19.09
CA PHE A 109 5.44 -44.33 18.23
C PHE A 109 5.20 -43.29 17.14
N SER A 110 6.29 -42.66 16.69
CA SER A 110 6.23 -41.69 15.61
C SER A 110 6.02 -42.38 14.27
N THR A 111 5.05 -41.89 13.49
CA THR A 111 4.89 -42.26 12.06
C THR A 111 5.69 -41.37 11.13
N GLU A 112 6.33 -40.35 11.68
CA GLU A 112 7.04 -39.33 10.91
C GLU A 112 8.51 -39.20 11.37
N PRO A 113 9.42 -38.69 10.51
CA PRO A 113 10.80 -38.42 10.91
C PRO A 113 10.87 -37.41 12.07
N PRO A 114 11.89 -37.48 12.95
CA PRO A 114 12.06 -36.51 14.01
C PRO A 114 12.28 -35.09 13.46
N ILE A 115 11.75 -34.08 14.15
CA ILE A 115 11.91 -32.67 13.79
C ILE A 115 13.38 -32.28 13.87
N GLN A 116 13.89 -31.68 12.79
CA GLN A 116 15.22 -31.09 12.74
C GLN A 116 15.10 -29.57 12.78
N LYS A 117 15.75 -28.93 13.75
CA LYS A 117 15.79 -27.48 13.85
C LYS A 117 16.77 -26.93 12.82
N THR A 118 16.30 -25.98 12.02
CA THR A 118 17.10 -25.34 10.96
C THR A 118 16.77 -23.85 10.88
N GLU A 119 17.65 -23.06 10.26
CA GLU A 119 17.41 -21.63 10.01
C GLU A 119 16.61 -21.38 8.74
N SER A 120 16.73 -22.27 7.75
CA SER A 120 15.99 -22.24 6.50
C SER A 120 15.63 -23.64 5.99
N LEU A 121 14.64 -23.69 5.10
CA LEU A 121 14.17 -24.90 4.40
C LEU A 121 13.89 -24.56 2.94
N ILE A 122 14.24 -25.46 2.03
CA ILE A 122 13.77 -25.39 0.64
C ILE A 122 12.40 -26.05 0.58
N LEU A 123 11.39 -25.31 0.14
CA LEU A 123 9.99 -25.77 0.05
C LEU A 123 9.43 -25.53 -1.35
N GLU A 124 8.63 -26.47 -1.82
CA GLU A 124 7.82 -26.32 -3.03
C GLU A 124 6.76 -25.23 -2.82
N VAL A 125 6.58 -24.37 -3.82
CA VAL A 125 5.64 -23.26 -3.80
C VAL A 125 4.29 -23.70 -4.37
N ASP A 126 3.25 -23.58 -3.56
CA ASP A 126 1.85 -23.56 -4.01
C ASP A 126 1.31 -22.12 -3.90
N SER A 127 0.65 -21.62 -4.94
CA SER A 127 0.14 -20.25 -4.98
C SER A 127 -1.37 -20.24 -4.87
N ARG A 128 -1.92 -19.54 -3.87
CA ARG A 128 -3.37 -19.43 -3.66
C ARG A 128 -3.82 -17.99 -3.46
N PRO A 129 -4.91 -17.56 -4.11
CA PRO A 129 -5.48 -16.24 -3.87
C PRO A 129 -6.26 -16.18 -2.56
N GLY A 130 -6.41 -14.97 -2.01
CA GLY A 130 -7.29 -14.71 -0.87
C GLY A 130 -6.71 -15.09 0.48
N LEU A 131 -5.40 -15.28 0.57
CA LEU A 131 -4.70 -15.47 1.85
C LEU A 131 -4.40 -14.14 2.56
N GLU A 132 -4.67 -13.01 1.91
CA GLU A 132 -4.55 -11.66 2.47
C GLU A 132 -3.19 -11.38 3.12
N GLY A 133 -2.11 -11.77 2.46
CA GLY A 133 -0.76 -11.55 2.96
C GLY A 133 -0.19 -12.68 3.83
N TYR A 134 -0.95 -13.76 4.03
CA TYR A 134 -0.48 -14.94 4.76
C TYR A 134 0.17 -15.99 3.85
N CYS A 135 1.03 -16.78 4.47
CA CYS A 135 1.60 -18.01 3.95
C CYS A 135 1.19 -19.15 4.88
N LEU A 136 0.76 -20.28 4.31
CA LEU A 136 0.41 -21.47 5.07
C LEU A 136 1.60 -22.43 5.09
N VAL A 137 1.95 -22.89 6.28
CA VAL A 137 2.99 -23.90 6.49
C VAL A 137 2.45 -25.08 7.29
N SER A 138 3.04 -26.25 7.09
CA SER A 138 2.70 -27.44 7.86
C SER A 138 3.19 -27.33 9.32
N PRO A 139 2.63 -28.12 10.25
CA PRO A 139 3.15 -28.22 11.62
C PRO A 139 4.63 -28.60 11.67
N ARG A 140 5.12 -29.47 10.77
CA ARG A 140 6.55 -29.81 10.75
C ARG A 140 7.40 -28.60 10.41
N THR A 141 7.02 -27.83 9.39
CA THR A 141 7.74 -26.61 9.00
C THR A 141 7.72 -25.58 10.12
N GLN A 142 6.58 -25.42 10.80
CA GLN A 142 6.46 -24.59 11.99
C GLN A 142 7.53 -24.95 13.03
N HIS A 143 7.61 -26.22 13.40
CA HIS A 143 8.55 -26.65 14.43
C HIS A 143 9.99 -26.60 13.95
N SER A 144 10.27 -26.92 12.68
CA SER A 144 11.63 -26.91 12.13
C SER A 144 12.23 -25.51 12.10
N LEU A 145 11.44 -24.51 11.70
CA LEU A 145 11.84 -23.09 11.65
C LEU A 145 11.52 -22.30 12.93
N SER A 146 10.92 -22.95 13.93
CA SER A 146 10.48 -22.33 15.19
C SER A 146 9.55 -21.11 14.97
N LEU A 147 8.55 -21.31 14.11
CA LEU A 147 7.54 -20.33 13.75
C LEU A 147 6.36 -20.37 14.74
N GLN A 148 5.72 -19.22 14.89
CA GLN A 148 4.44 -19.03 15.54
C GLN A 148 3.46 -18.43 14.54
N LYS A 149 2.16 -18.48 14.86
CA LYS A 149 1.16 -17.74 14.09
C LYS A 149 1.51 -16.26 14.11
N ASP A 150 1.32 -15.60 12.97
CA ASP A 150 1.64 -14.18 12.71
C ASP A 150 3.13 -13.83 12.70
N ASP A 151 4.04 -14.81 12.88
CA ASP A 151 5.46 -14.60 12.56
C ASP A 151 5.61 -14.25 11.08
N VAL A 152 6.64 -13.48 10.74
CA VAL A 152 6.98 -13.18 9.35
C VAL A 152 8.03 -14.18 8.86
N ILE A 153 7.79 -14.77 7.70
CA ILE A 153 8.80 -15.50 6.95
C ILE A 153 9.28 -14.67 5.78
N ALA A 154 10.57 -14.81 5.47
CA ALA A 154 11.14 -14.38 4.20
C ALA A 154 11.28 -15.62 3.32
N PHE A 155 11.00 -15.45 2.03
CA PHE A 155 11.21 -16.49 1.03
C PHE A 155 11.97 -15.92 -0.15
N GLU A 156 12.97 -16.66 -0.61
CA GLU A 156 13.90 -16.26 -1.66
C GLU A 156 14.02 -17.33 -2.74
N ASP A 157 14.05 -16.89 -3.99
CA ASP A 157 14.39 -17.71 -5.14
C ASP A 157 15.91 -17.69 -5.34
N GLU A 158 16.58 -18.78 -4.99
CA GLU A 158 18.05 -18.90 -5.07
C GLU A 158 18.61 -18.60 -6.47
N LEU A 159 17.82 -18.81 -7.53
CA LEU A 159 18.29 -18.63 -8.91
C LEU A 159 18.30 -17.17 -9.34
N THR A 160 17.30 -16.40 -8.90
CA THR A 160 17.09 -15.01 -9.34
C THR A 160 17.45 -13.98 -8.27
N GLY A 161 17.56 -14.40 -7.01
CA GLY A 161 17.65 -13.53 -5.84
C GLY A 161 16.36 -12.74 -5.58
N ALA A 162 15.26 -13.11 -6.24
CA ALA A 162 13.95 -12.51 -6.00
C ALA A 162 13.46 -12.92 -4.61
N MET A 163 13.00 -11.95 -3.83
CA MET A 163 12.59 -12.18 -2.45
C MET A 163 11.21 -11.61 -2.16
N GLY A 164 10.51 -12.27 -1.25
CA GLY A 164 9.24 -11.82 -0.70
C GLY A 164 9.13 -12.12 0.79
N ALA A 165 8.06 -11.61 1.40
CA ALA A 165 7.77 -11.86 2.81
C ALA A 165 6.27 -11.93 3.05
N GLY A 166 5.86 -12.77 4.00
CA GLY A 166 4.46 -12.98 4.37
C GLY A 166 4.30 -13.40 5.82
N LYS A 167 3.09 -13.22 6.37
CA LYS A 167 2.74 -13.66 7.73
C LYS A 167 2.42 -15.15 7.73
N VAL A 168 2.73 -15.85 8.81
CA VAL A 168 2.54 -17.30 8.89
C VAL A 168 1.19 -17.64 9.50
N ASP A 169 0.45 -18.55 8.87
CA ASP A 169 -0.60 -19.34 9.52
C ASP A 169 -0.28 -20.83 9.39
N ILE A 170 -0.67 -21.60 10.41
CA ILE A 170 -0.33 -23.03 10.49
C ILE A 170 -1.51 -23.84 10.00
N SER A 171 -1.27 -24.69 9.00
CA SER A 171 -2.31 -25.54 8.43
C SER A 171 -1.90 -27.01 8.44
N GLU A 172 -2.70 -27.80 9.15
CA GLU A 172 -2.56 -29.25 9.22
C GLU A 172 -2.83 -29.96 7.88
N THR A 173 -3.47 -29.30 6.91
CA THR A 173 -3.81 -29.87 5.60
C THR A 173 -2.70 -29.73 4.55
N ILE A 174 -1.62 -29.01 4.87
CA ILE A 174 -0.51 -28.75 3.96
C ILE A 174 0.57 -29.81 4.15
N SER A 175 1.12 -30.30 3.02
CA SER A 175 2.24 -31.24 3.02
C SER A 175 3.51 -30.61 3.58
N ASP A 176 4.35 -31.44 4.21
CA ASP A 176 5.57 -30.98 4.90
C ASP A 176 6.63 -30.34 4.01
N ASN A 177 6.62 -30.61 2.70
CA ASN A 177 7.54 -30.07 1.71
C ASN A 177 6.98 -28.85 0.96
N VAL A 178 5.78 -28.37 1.31
CA VAL A 178 5.09 -27.31 0.58
C VAL A 178 4.91 -26.07 1.47
N VAL A 179 5.11 -24.90 0.89
CA VAL A 179 4.62 -23.62 1.43
C VAL A 179 3.54 -23.08 0.50
N VAL A 180 2.39 -22.71 1.07
CA VAL A 180 1.35 -22.03 0.30
C VAL A 180 1.53 -20.53 0.47
N ILE A 181 1.76 -19.79 -0.60
CA ILE A 181 1.99 -18.35 -0.58
C ILE A 181 0.78 -17.63 -1.20
N ASP A 182 0.39 -16.48 -0.65
CA ASP A 182 -0.61 -15.62 -1.30
C ASP A 182 -0.12 -15.25 -2.70
N SER A 183 -0.95 -15.54 -3.71
CA SER A 183 -0.70 -15.17 -5.10
C SER A 183 -0.32 -13.70 -5.29
N GLU A 184 -0.89 -12.78 -4.51
CA GLU A 184 -0.56 -11.35 -4.62
C GLU A 184 0.87 -11.05 -4.13
N ILE A 185 1.33 -11.71 -3.06
CA ILE A 185 2.72 -11.53 -2.60
C ILE A 185 3.68 -12.21 -3.56
N LEU A 186 3.35 -13.44 -4.00
CA LEU A 186 4.22 -14.20 -4.89
C LEU A 186 4.47 -13.45 -6.20
N GLU A 187 3.41 -12.94 -6.83
CA GLU A 187 3.54 -12.10 -8.03
C GLU A 187 4.30 -10.80 -7.74
N ALA A 188 4.06 -10.16 -6.59
CA ALA A 188 4.74 -8.92 -6.23
C ALA A 188 6.25 -9.13 -5.95
N SER A 189 6.63 -10.31 -5.47
CA SER A 189 8.04 -10.69 -5.24
C SER A 189 8.80 -11.02 -6.52
N GLY A 190 8.10 -11.26 -7.64
CA GLY A 190 8.71 -11.62 -8.92
C GLY A 190 9.26 -13.05 -8.96
N ILE A 191 8.91 -13.89 -7.98
CA ILE A 191 9.33 -15.28 -7.89
C ILE A 191 8.55 -16.11 -8.91
N GLY A 192 9.28 -16.78 -9.80
CA GLY A 192 8.73 -17.71 -10.80
C GLY A 192 9.17 -19.17 -10.60
N SER A 193 10.00 -19.43 -9.59
CA SER A 193 10.54 -20.76 -9.28
C SER A 193 9.50 -21.65 -8.59
N PHE A 194 9.63 -22.96 -8.79
CA PHE A 194 8.78 -23.98 -8.15
C PHE A 194 9.17 -24.24 -6.69
N GLU A 195 10.38 -23.85 -6.30
CA GLU A 195 10.91 -24.00 -4.95
C GLU A 195 11.50 -22.66 -4.49
N VAL A 196 11.42 -22.40 -3.19
CA VAL A 196 11.99 -21.22 -2.54
C VAL A 196 12.67 -21.62 -1.24
N GLU A 197 13.73 -20.91 -0.89
CA GLU A 197 14.32 -20.98 0.45
C GLU A 197 13.45 -20.15 1.40
N VAL A 198 12.84 -20.81 2.39
CA VAL A 198 12.00 -20.19 3.42
C VAL A 198 12.76 -20.11 4.73
N SER A 199 12.81 -18.92 5.33
CA SER A 199 13.43 -18.68 6.63
C SER A 199 12.56 -17.78 7.51
N LYS A 200 12.72 -17.93 8.83
CA LYS A 200 12.07 -17.02 9.79
C LYS A 200 12.72 -15.65 9.70
N ASN A 201 11.94 -14.62 9.41
CA ASN A 201 12.46 -13.26 9.44
C ASN A 201 12.75 -12.85 10.89
N ARG A 202 14.03 -12.60 11.19
CA ARG A 202 14.49 -12.11 12.51
C ARG A 202 14.62 -10.58 12.56
N ARG A 203 14.47 -9.90 11.42
CA ARG A 203 14.63 -8.45 11.33
C ARG A 203 13.36 -7.76 11.84
N GLN A 204 13.54 -6.59 12.44
CA GLN A 204 12.42 -5.78 12.87
C GLN A 204 11.60 -5.31 11.66
N ILE A 205 10.28 -5.54 11.71
CA ILE A 205 9.34 -4.96 10.75
C ILE A 205 9.12 -3.49 11.14
N ILE A 206 9.39 -2.58 10.21
CA ILE A 206 9.36 -1.15 10.50
C ILE A 206 7.98 -0.57 10.16
N PRO A 207 7.32 0.15 11.08
CA PRO A 207 6.07 0.83 10.75
C PRO A 207 6.34 2.05 9.86
N LEU A 208 5.67 2.13 8.71
CA LEU A 208 5.81 3.27 7.80
C LEU A 208 5.12 4.52 8.37
N GLN A 209 5.84 5.65 8.37
CA GLN A 209 5.29 6.95 8.77
C GLN A 209 4.47 7.57 7.62
N SER A 210 5.01 7.52 6.41
CA SER A 210 4.32 8.01 5.21
C SER A 210 4.63 7.14 4.00
N VAL A 211 3.65 7.02 3.10
CA VAL A 211 3.74 6.21 1.89
C VAL A 211 3.09 6.96 0.73
N SER A 212 3.82 7.09 -0.38
CA SER A 212 3.29 7.52 -1.67
C SER A 212 2.92 6.29 -2.49
N LEU A 213 1.62 6.14 -2.75
CA LEU A 213 1.06 5.03 -3.51
C LEU A 213 0.78 5.48 -4.94
N GLY A 214 1.37 4.76 -5.88
CA GLY A 214 1.01 4.77 -7.28
C GLY A 214 -0.26 3.96 -7.49
N ILE A 215 -1.30 4.55 -8.06
CA ILE A 215 -2.59 3.90 -8.28
C ILE A 215 -2.92 3.81 -9.77
N SER A 216 -3.38 2.65 -10.22
CA SER A 216 -3.92 2.44 -11.57
C SER A 216 -5.12 1.49 -11.56
N PRO A 217 -6.07 1.58 -12.52
CA PRO A 217 -7.10 0.57 -12.69
C PRO A 217 -6.46 -0.78 -13.04
N ILE A 218 -7.02 -1.88 -12.55
CA ILE A 218 -6.64 -3.22 -13.00
C ILE A 218 -7.19 -3.44 -14.42
N SER A 219 -8.40 -2.97 -14.70
CA SER A 219 -9.01 -3.06 -16.03
C SER A 219 -10.06 -1.96 -16.29
N GLY A 220 -10.12 -1.45 -17.53
CA GLY A 220 -11.29 -0.79 -18.14
C GLY A 220 -11.80 0.55 -17.58
N GLU A 221 -11.45 0.93 -16.35
CA GLU A 221 -12.04 2.09 -15.66
C GLU A 221 -11.26 3.40 -15.88
N ASN A 222 -11.95 4.53 -15.72
CA ASN A 222 -11.32 5.84 -15.75
C ASN A 222 -10.42 6.01 -14.51
N MET A 223 -9.15 6.35 -14.74
CA MET A 223 -8.15 6.56 -13.69
C MET A 223 -8.64 7.49 -12.57
N TRP A 224 -9.47 8.48 -12.91
CA TRP A 224 -9.96 9.43 -11.90
C TRP A 224 -11.07 8.86 -11.01
N GLU A 225 -11.95 8.02 -11.55
CA GLU A 225 -12.96 7.30 -10.76
C GLU A 225 -12.28 6.39 -9.74
N ILE A 226 -11.20 5.73 -10.15
CA ILE A 226 -10.35 4.92 -9.27
C ILE A 226 -9.73 5.77 -8.15
N VAL A 227 -9.13 6.91 -8.48
CA VAL A 227 -8.55 7.81 -7.47
C VAL A 227 -9.63 8.32 -6.52
N SER A 228 -10.80 8.69 -7.02
CA SER A 228 -11.94 9.12 -6.21
C SER A 228 -12.43 8.01 -5.27
N THR A 229 -12.55 6.78 -5.80
CA THR A 229 -12.95 5.59 -5.02
C THR A 229 -11.94 5.28 -3.92
N ALA A 230 -10.64 5.34 -4.23
CA ALA A 230 -9.57 5.17 -3.24
C ALA A 230 -9.62 6.25 -2.15
N ARG A 231 -9.91 7.51 -2.53
CA ARG A 231 -10.05 8.64 -1.59
C ARG A 231 -11.23 8.44 -0.64
N GLN A 232 -12.37 8.00 -1.16
CA GLN A 232 -13.58 7.77 -0.37
C GLN A 232 -13.42 6.57 0.58
N ASN A 233 -12.64 5.56 0.20
CA ASN A 233 -12.46 4.32 0.95
C ASN A 233 -11.08 4.20 1.62
N ILE A 234 -10.48 5.32 2.04
CA ILE A 234 -9.11 5.33 2.57
C ILE A 234 -8.92 4.44 3.81
N GLY A 235 -9.94 4.35 4.68
CA GLY A 235 -9.90 3.48 5.86
C GLY A 235 -9.78 2.01 5.46
N GLN A 236 -10.61 1.57 4.50
CA GLN A 236 -10.56 0.21 3.97
C GLN A 236 -9.27 -0.06 3.21
N LEU A 237 -8.73 0.94 2.48
CA LEU A 237 -7.45 0.82 1.81
C LEU A 237 -6.31 0.58 2.81
N LYS A 238 -6.30 1.34 3.92
CA LYS A 238 -5.32 1.15 5.00
C LYS A 238 -5.44 -0.21 5.68
N GLU A 239 -6.67 -0.63 5.98
CA GLU A 239 -6.96 -1.93 6.58
C GLU A 239 -6.57 -3.09 5.66
N TRP A 240 -6.78 -2.95 4.36
CA TRP A 240 -6.34 -3.95 3.39
C TRP A 240 -4.82 -3.98 3.28
N LEU A 241 -4.15 -2.82 3.19
CA LEU A 241 -2.69 -2.74 3.10
C LEU A 241 -1.98 -3.26 4.36
N SER A 242 -2.56 -3.10 5.56
CA SER A 242 -1.95 -3.56 6.82
C SER A 242 -1.88 -5.08 6.95
N LYS A 243 -2.59 -5.82 6.09
CA LYS A 243 -2.52 -7.27 6.06
C LYS A 243 -1.19 -7.76 5.47
N TYR A 244 -0.57 -6.98 4.59
CA TYR A 244 0.65 -7.34 3.85
C TYR A 244 1.92 -6.82 4.52
N ILE A 245 3.01 -7.59 4.37
CA ILE A 245 4.36 -7.11 4.64
C ILE A 245 4.84 -6.34 3.42
N ILE A 246 5.35 -5.14 3.66
CA ILE A 246 5.73 -4.18 2.64
C ILE A 246 7.25 -4.24 2.41
N PHE A 247 7.65 -4.40 1.16
CA PHE A 247 9.06 -4.39 0.74
C PHE A 247 9.23 -3.60 -0.57
N LYS A 248 10.48 -3.32 -0.92
CA LYS A 248 10.80 -2.50 -2.09
C LYS A 248 10.23 -3.10 -3.37
N GLY A 249 9.50 -2.28 -4.14
CA GLY A 249 8.97 -2.69 -5.44
C GLY A 249 7.67 -3.49 -5.39
N ILE A 250 7.10 -3.73 -4.20
CA ILE A 250 5.83 -4.44 -4.04
C ILE A 250 4.71 -3.77 -4.85
N LYS A 251 3.93 -4.59 -5.56
CA LYS A 251 2.73 -4.19 -6.31
C LYS A 251 1.59 -5.09 -5.88
N LEU A 252 0.52 -4.50 -5.37
CA LEU A 252 -0.63 -5.22 -4.81
C LEU A 252 -1.90 -4.87 -5.58
N ARG A 253 -2.78 -5.84 -5.80
CA ARG A 253 -4.07 -5.61 -6.48
C ARG A 253 -5.23 -5.72 -5.51
N TRP A 254 -5.88 -4.60 -5.24
CA TRP A 254 -7.11 -4.53 -4.48
C TRP A 254 -8.32 -4.80 -5.39
N LYS A 255 -8.54 -6.09 -5.67
CA LYS A 255 -9.55 -6.58 -6.63
C LYS A 255 -10.98 -6.11 -6.31
N ALA A 256 -11.32 -5.92 -5.04
CA ALA A 256 -12.66 -5.51 -4.60
C ALA A 256 -13.11 -4.15 -5.17
N VAL A 257 -12.17 -3.27 -5.51
CA VAL A 257 -12.42 -1.93 -6.08
C VAL A 257 -11.64 -1.69 -7.37
N ASN A 258 -11.13 -2.75 -8.02
CA ASN A 258 -10.40 -2.68 -9.28
C ASN A 258 -9.13 -1.80 -9.26
N ILE A 259 -8.44 -1.72 -8.11
CA ILE A 259 -7.24 -0.87 -7.92
C ILE A 259 -5.97 -1.70 -7.90
N ALA A 260 -4.97 -1.32 -8.70
CA ALA A 260 -3.59 -1.73 -8.52
C ALA A 260 -2.81 -0.62 -7.78
N CYS A 261 -2.12 -1.01 -6.72
CA CYS A 261 -1.31 -0.15 -5.87
C CYS A 261 0.16 -0.53 -6.00
N SER A 262 1.03 0.46 -6.11
CA SER A 262 2.48 0.27 -6.02
C SER A 262 3.09 1.34 -5.14
N ILE A 263 4.19 1.02 -4.48
CA ILE A 263 4.86 1.98 -3.60
C ILE A 263 5.86 2.78 -4.41
N LEU A 264 5.59 4.08 -4.55
CA LEU A 264 6.47 5.03 -5.25
C LEU A 264 7.60 5.50 -4.35
N SER A 265 7.27 5.83 -3.10
CA SER A 265 8.21 6.25 -2.07
C SER A 265 7.60 6.07 -0.70
N CYS A 266 8.42 6.01 0.34
CA CYS A 266 7.95 5.91 1.72
C CYS A 266 9.00 6.42 2.72
N VAL A 267 8.56 6.65 3.95
CA VAL A 267 9.42 7.04 5.08
C VAL A 267 9.21 6.04 6.22
N PRO A 268 10.27 5.35 6.69
CA PRO A 268 11.63 5.33 6.14
C PRO A 268 11.70 4.65 4.75
N ASP A 269 12.78 4.92 4.01
CA ASP A 269 13.00 4.30 2.70
C ASP A 269 13.34 2.81 2.84
N LEU A 270 12.82 2.00 1.91
CA LEU A 270 12.96 0.54 1.91
C LEU A 270 14.16 0.13 1.06
N THR A 271 15.36 0.44 1.54
CA THR A 271 16.61 0.04 0.86
C THR A 271 17.12 -1.31 1.36
N GLY A 272 17.60 -2.16 0.45
CA GLY A 272 17.98 -3.54 0.77
C GLY A 272 16.79 -4.38 1.20
N ASP A 273 17.01 -5.32 2.11
CA ASP A 273 15.99 -6.26 2.61
C ASP A 273 15.33 -5.74 3.90
N VAL A 274 14.93 -4.47 3.85
CA VAL A 274 14.11 -3.84 4.89
C VAL A 274 12.65 -4.20 4.63
N LEU A 275 12.02 -4.79 5.63
CA LEU A 275 10.59 -5.11 5.64
C LEU A 275 9.85 -4.11 6.51
N ALA A 276 8.66 -3.73 6.07
CA ALA A 276 7.85 -2.73 6.72
C ALA A 276 6.37 -3.11 6.76
N GLU A 277 5.59 -2.34 7.49
CA GLU A 277 4.14 -2.49 7.55
C GLU A 277 3.44 -1.14 7.51
N ILE A 278 2.22 -1.15 6.98
CA ILE A 278 1.33 0.00 7.03
C ILE A 278 0.47 -0.12 8.29
N THR A 279 0.48 0.93 9.11
CA THR A 279 -0.30 1.00 10.33
C THR A 279 -1.48 1.97 10.14
N PRO A 280 -2.48 1.97 11.04
CA PRO A 280 -3.55 2.97 11.01
C PRO A 280 -3.02 4.41 11.00
N ASN A 281 -1.86 4.65 11.63
CA ASN A 281 -1.22 5.96 11.77
C ASN A 281 -0.41 6.39 10.53
N SER A 282 -0.15 5.49 9.57
CA SER A 282 0.63 5.82 8.37
C SER A 282 -0.09 6.85 7.50
N ALA A 283 0.61 7.90 7.06
CA ALA A 283 0.09 8.88 6.12
C ALA A 283 0.16 8.35 4.68
N LEU A 284 -0.94 8.35 3.94
CA LEU A 284 -0.98 7.88 2.55
C LEU A 284 -1.13 9.06 1.58
N THR A 285 -0.34 9.09 0.52
CA THR A 285 -0.48 10.03 -0.61
C THR A 285 -0.77 9.22 -1.87
N LEU A 286 -1.81 9.58 -2.63
CA LEU A 286 -2.14 8.87 -3.87
C LEU A 286 -1.63 9.65 -5.07
N SER A 287 -0.92 8.95 -5.94
CA SER A 287 -0.49 9.46 -7.24
C SER A 287 -1.00 8.52 -8.31
N PRO A 288 -1.84 8.97 -9.24
CA PRO A 288 -2.26 8.13 -10.34
C PRO A 288 -1.06 7.76 -11.23
N GLN A 289 -1.00 6.51 -11.68
CA GLN A 289 0.03 6.02 -12.59
C GLN A 289 -0.45 6.09 -14.02
N GLY A 290 0.24 6.88 -14.84
CA GLY A 290 -0.12 7.15 -16.22
C GLY A 290 -0.47 8.62 -16.43
N LEU A 291 -0.68 9.00 -17.69
CA LEU A 291 -1.00 10.37 -18.07
C LEU A 291 -2.48 10.63 -17.84
N ILE A 292 -2.82 11.39 -16.80
CA ILE A 292 -4.16 11.92 -16.63
C ILE A 292 -4.26 13.26 -17.36
N PRO A 293 -5.23 13.43 -18.28
CA PRO A 293 -5.61 14.75 -18.75
C PRO A 293 -6.44 15.47 -17.68
N PHE A 294 -6.04 16.69 -17.31
CA PHE A 294 -6.76 17.51 -16.34
C PHE A 294 -6.83 18.97 -16.78
N ASN A 295 -7.97 19.59 -16.53
CA ASN A 295 -8.15 21.03 -16.73
C ASN A 295 -7.44 21.81 -15.63
N ALA A 296 -7.12 23.07 -15.89
CA ALA A 296 -6.44 23.93 -14.93
C ALA A 296 -7.04 25.33 -14.85
N ILE A 297 -7.07 25.90 -13.64
CA ILE A 297 -7.44 27.29 -13.37
C ILE A 297 -6.29 27.93 -12.61
N LEU A 298 -5.59 28.87 -13.24
CA LEU A 298 -4.52 29.64 -12.61
C LEU A 298 -5.11 30.93 -12.06
N ILE A 299 -5.00 31.15 -10.75
CA ILE A 299 -5.49 32.35 -10.07
C ILE A 299 -4.27 33.13 -9.59
N LEU A 300 -4.07 34.33 -10.12
CA LEU A 300 -2.82 35.07 -9.99
C LEU A 300 -3.05 36.44 -9.37
N ASP A 301 -2.41 36.65 -8.23
CA ASP A 301 -2.42 37.92 -7.51
C ASP A 301 -1.63 38.99 -8.27
N ILE A 302 -2.23 40.17 -8.42
CA ILE A 302 -1.62 41.36 -9.01
C ILE A 302 -1.75 42.58 -8.08
N SER A 303 -1.90 42.35 -6.77
CA SER A 303 -1.95 43.41 -5.76
C SER A 303 -0.64 44.23 -5.71
N ARG A 304 -0.68 45.37 -5.03
CA ARG A 304 0.48 46.27 -4.95
C ARG A 304 1.70 45.60 -4.29
N SER A 305 1.50 44.69 -3.33
CA SER A 305 2.60 43.95 -2.68
C SER A 305 3.40 43.13 -3.68
N MET A 306 2.75 42.62 -4.74
CA MET A 306 3.39 41.85 -5.81
C MET A 306 4.42 42.64 -6.63
N MET A 307 4.56 43.95 -6.39
CA MET A 307 5.60 44.82 -6.95
C MET A 307 6.97 44.67 -6.27
N ALA A 308 7.02 44.04 -5.10
CA ALA A 308 8.26 43.82 -4.36
C ALA A 308 9.28 43.07 -5.23
N ARG A 309 10.52 43.59 -5.28
CA ARG A 309 11.64 43.06 -6.08
C ARG A 309 12.55 42.19 -5.23
N ASP A 310 12.03 41.06 -4.80
CA ASP A 310 12.68 40.18 -3.82
C ASP A 310 12.69 38.71 -4.22
N VAL A 311 12.23 38.36 -5.42
CA VAL A 311 12.38 37.00 -5.95
C VAL A 311 13.72 36.89 -6.66
N LEU A 312 14.63 36.09 -6.11
CA LEU A 312 15.93 35.82 -6.72
C LEU A 312 15.77 34.97 -7.97
N VAL A 313 16.44 35.36 -9.06
CA VAL A 313 16.54 34.53 -10.26
C VAL A 313 17.72 33.59 -10.14
N THR A 314 17.45 32.29 -10.07
CA THR A 314 18.45 31.22 -10.07
C THR A 314 17.93 29.99 -10.83
N ASN A 315 18.81 29.27 -11.51
CA ASN A 315 18.51 27.98 -12.16
C ASN A 315 17.34 27.97 -13.18
N ILE A 316 17.06 29.10 -13.83
CA ILE A 316 15.89 29.24 -14.71
C ILE A 316 16.17 28.96 -16.20
N ALA A 317 17.42 28.69 -16.58
CA ALA A 317 17.82 28.55 -17.99
C ALA A 317 16.99 27.50 -18.76
N PRO A 318 16.72 26.29 -18.22
CA PRO A 318 15.89 25.31 -18.91
C PRO A 318 14.47 25.80 -19.22
N ALA A 319 13.87 26.56 -18.29
CA ALA A 319 12.53 27.13 -18.48
C ALA A 319 12.51 28.22 -19.57
N ILE A 320 13.55 29.06 -19.63
CA ILE A 320 13.69 30.06 -20.71
C ILE A 320 13.81 29.36 -22.06
N GLU A 321 14.66 28.34 -22.17
CA GLU A 321 14.86 27.60 -23.41
C GLU A 321 13.58 26.90 -23.88
N GLY A 322 12.82 26.30 -22.95
CA GLY A 322 11.53 25.69 -23.23
C GLY A 322 10.53 26.67 -23.85
N ILE A 323 10.38 27.88 -23.28
CA ILE A 323 9.48 28.89 -23.83
C ILE A 323 9.99 29.43 -25.17
N LYS A 324 11.30 29.65 -25.32
CA LYS A 324 11.88 30.13 -26.59
C LYS A 324 11.68 29.14 -27.73
N ALA A 325 11.70 27.84 -27.45
CA ALA A 325 11.41 26.81 -28.44
C ALA A 325 9.93 26.78 -28.82
N ALA A 326 9.03 27.14 -27.90
CA ALA A 326 7.59 27.14 -28.13
C ALA A 326 7.04 28.45 -28.74
N MET A 327 7.70 29.60 -28.51
CA MET A 327 7.18 30.93 -28.84
C MET A 327 8.24 31.83 -29.50
N GLU A 328 7.86 32.47 -30.60
CA GLU A 328 8.72 33.33 -31.43
C GLU A 328 8.40 34.83 -31.26
N SER A 329 7.28 35.17 -30.61
CA SER A 329 6.85 36.55 -30.31
C SER A 329 7.96 37.42 -29.70
N ARG A 330 8.22 38.58 -30.33
CA ARG A 330 9.21 39.55 -29.87
C ARG A 330 8.92 40.06 -28.45
N GLU A 331 7.65 40.29 -28.10
CA GLU A 331 7.27 40.75 -26.77
C GLU A 331 7.64 39.73 -25.68
N ILE A 332 7.44 38.44 -25.96
CA ILE A 332 7.84 37.34 -25.06
C ILE A 332 9.37 37.26 -24.96
N GLN A 333 10.08 37.38 -26.07
CA GLN A 333 11.56 37.40 -26.05
C GLN A 333 12.10 38.59 -25.24
N GLU A 334 11.47 39.76 -25.31
CA GLU A 334 11.83 40.92 -24.49
C GLU A 334 11.47 40.74 -23.02
N PHE A 335 10.36 40.07 -22.72
CA PHE A 335 9.98 39.68 -21.35
C PHE A 335 11.01 38.73 -20.73
N LEU A 336 11.43 37.68 -21.45
CA LEU A 336 12.40 36.70 -20.97
C LEU A 336 13.78 37.32 -20.68
N LYS A 337 14.17 38.39 -21.37
CA LYS A 337 15.42 39.13 -21.08
C LYS A 337 15.46 39.79 -19.70
N LYS A 338 14.32 39.94 -19.02
CA LYS A 338 14.25 40.48 -17.65
C LYS A 338 14.79 39.51 -16.60
N PHE A 339 14.88 38.22 -16.94
CA PHE A 339 15.30 37.17 -16.01
C PHE A 339 16.78 36.86 -16.21
N LYS A 340 17.63 37.60 -15.49
CA LYS A 340 19.07 37.40 -15.47
C LYS A 340 19.45 36.72 -14.16
N GLU A 341 20.28 35.69 -14.25
CA GLU A 341 20.80 34.97 -13.09
C GLU A 341 21.39 35.92 -12.05
N GLY A 342 21.07 35.68 -10.78
CA GLY A 342 21.56 36.47 -9.63
C GLY A 342 20.84 37.82 -9.42
N VAL A 343 19.80 38.13 -10.19
CA VAL A 343 19.05 39.40 -10.06
C VAL A 343 17.71 39.17 -9.37
N ASN A 344 17.29 40.13 -8.52
CA ASN A 344 15.96 40.13 -7.94
C ASN A 344 14.92 40.78 -8.89
N ILE A 345 13.81 40.09 -9.09
CA ILE A 345 12.70 40.52 -9.95
C ILE A 345 11.41 40.73 -9.15
N PRO A 346 10.44 41.51 -9.68
CA PRO A 346 9.12 41.61 -9.07
C PRO A 346 8.40 40.27 -8.97
N ARG A 347 7.71 40.00 -7.85
CA ARG A 347 6.89 38.80 -7.64
C ARG A 347 5.89 38.55 -8.78
N ARG A 348 5.18 39.59 -9.24
CA ARG A 348 4.24 39.49 -10.39
C ARG A 348 4.89 39.07 -11.71
N ILE A 349 6.16 39.47 -11.93
CA ILE A 349 6.91 39.10 -13.14
C ILE A 349 7.25 37.61 -13.07
N SER A 350 7.63 37.11 -11.89
CA SER A 350 7.83 35.68 -11.64
C SER A 350 6.52 34.89 -11.83
N ALA A 351 5.40 35.38 -11.30
CA ALA A 351 4.08 34.76 -11.46
C ALA A 351 3.64 34.69 -12.94
N ALA A 352 3.84 35.76 -13.71
CA ALA A 352 3.57 35.77 -15.14
C ALA A 352 4.43 34.73 -15.89
N PHE A 353 5.71 34.60 -15.55
CA PHE A 353 6.58 33.59 -16.18
C PHE A 353 6.13 32.17 -15.84
N ALA A 354 5.81 31.88 -14.58
CA ALA A 354 5.29 30.59 -14.15
C ALA A 354 4.00 30.21 -14.88
N ALA A 355 3.08 31.17 -15.08
CA ALA A 355 1.85 30.96 -15.81
C ALA A 355 2.08 30.69 -17.31
N VAL A 356 2.98 31.45 -17.97
CA VAL A 356 3.33 31.20 -19.38
C VAL A 356 4.01 29.84 -19.55
N LEU A 357 4.93 29.49 -18.65
CA LEU A 357 5.57 28.17 -18.65
C LEU A 357 4.53 27.06 -18.50
N PHE A 358 3.61 27.18 -17.55
CA PHE A 358 2.53 26.20 -17.34
C PHE A 358 1.68 26.00 -18.60
N LEU A 359 1.27 27.09 -19.25
CA LEU A 359 0.52 27.00 -20.51
C LEU A 359 1.33 26.31 -21.62
N SER A 360 2.61 26.66 -21.75
CA SER A 360 3.50 26.05 -22.74
C SER A 360 3.64 24.54 -22.54
N GLU A 361 3.79 24.10 -21.28
CA GLU A 361 3.86 22.69 -20.91
C GLU A 361 2.54 21.95 -21.20
N LYS A 362 1.40 22.58 -20.89
CA LYS A 362 0.06 22.05 -21.18
C LYS A 362 -0.18 21.87 -22.68
N VAL A 363 0.17 22.87 -23.49
CA VAL A 363 0.10 22.77 -24.97
C VAL A 363 1.04 21.69 -25.48
N GLY A 364 2.26 21.60 -24.94
CA GLY A 364 3.24 20.57 -25.32
C GLY A 364 2.73 19.14 -25.10
N ARG A 365 1.89 18.91 -24.10
CA ARG A 365 1.25 17.61 -23.86
C ARG A 365 0.15 17.28 -24.88
N GLY A 366 -0.57 18.28 -25.39
CA GLY A 366 -1.52 18.13 -26.50
C GLY A 366 -2.79 17.31 -26.19
N PHE A 367 -3.13 17.12 -24.91
CA PHE A 367 -4.26 16.26 -24.51
C PHE A 367 -5.65 16.92 -24.59
N GLY A 368 -5.77 18.14 -25.10
CA GLY A 368 -7.05 18.87 -25.13
C GLY A 368 -7.52 19.36 -23.75
N GLU A 369 -6.61 19.41 -22.79
CA GLU A 369 -6.80 20.05 -21.48
C GLU A 369 -7.12 21.54 -21.66
N LYS A 370 -8.06 22.05 -20.86
CA LYS A 370 -8.48 23.45 -20.86
C LYS A 370 -7.78 24.20 -19.72
N VAL A 371 -7.23 25.37 -20.01
CA VAL A 371 -6.56 26.21 -19.01
C VAL A 371 -7.18 27.60 -18.98
N SER A 372 -7.71 28.00 -17.83
CA SER A 372 -8.19 29.37 -17.59
C SER A 372 -7.23 30.13 -16.70
N VAL A 373 -7.17 31.45 -16.87
CA VAL A 373 -6.34 32.33 -16.06
C VAL A 373 -7.21 33.45 -15.50
N ILE A 374 -7.16 33.60 -14.18
CA ILE A 374 -7.88 34.61 -13.42
C ILE A 374 -6.83 35.50 -12.78
N ARG A 375 -6.94 36.82 -13.01
CA ARG A 375 -6.15 37.80 -12.25
C ARG A 375 -7.02 38.43 -11.18
N PHE A 376 -6.44 38.78 -10.04
CA PHE A 376 -7.17 39.51 -8.99
C PHE A 376 -6.31 40.55 -8.28
N ALA A 377 -6.95 41.66 -7.91
CA ALA A 377 -6.46 42.59 -6.91
C ALA A 377 -7.67 43.28 -6.26
N ASP A 378 -8.07 44.45 -6.77
CA ASP A 378 -9.31 45.13 -6.34
C ASP A 378 -10.55 44.37 -6.83
N GLU A 379 -10.51 43.95 -8.08
CA GLU A 379 -11.52 43.12 -8.74
C GLU A 379 -10.88 41.84 -9.30
N SER A 380 -11.71 40.81 -9.50
CA SER A 380 -11.29 39.58 -10.16
C SER A 380 -11.76 39.55 -11.62
N GLN A 381 -10.87 39.15 -12.52
CA GLN A 381 -11.16 39.06 -13.95
C GLN A 381 -10.62 37.76 -14.53
N ILE A 382 -11.48 37.04 -15.25
CA ILE A 382 -11.09 35.91 -16.09
C ILE A 382 -10.53 36.46 -17.40
N LEU A 383 -9.32 36.04 -17.78
CA LEU A 383 -8.68 36.51 -19.00
C LEU A 383 -9.34 35.88 -20.24
N PRO A 384 -9.67 36.67 -21.28
CA PRO A 384 -10.27 36.16 -22.49
C PRO A 384 -9.21 35.55 -23.43
N PHE A 385 -9.41 34.31 -23.87
CA PHE A 385 -8.57 33.64 -24.85
C PHE A 385 -9.37 33.39 -26.14
N GLY A 386 -9.14 34.20 -27.17
CA GLY A 386 -9.68 33.96 -28.52
C GLY A 386 -11.21 33.84 -28.62
N GLY A 387 -11.95 34.54 -27.75
CA GLY A 387 -13.43 34.48 -27.69
C GLY A 387 -13.98 33.51 -26.64
N SER A 388 -13.12 32.75 -25.96
CA SER A 388 -13.42 31.97 -24.77
C SER A 388 -12.78 32.60 -23.52
N PHE A 389 -13.03 32.04 -22.34
CA PHE A 389 -12.34 32.37 -21.08
C PHE A 389 -11.35 31.26 -20.66
N TYR A 390 -11.06 30.33 -21.56
CA TYR A 390 -10.02 29.31 -21.42
C TYR A 390 -9.26 29.09 -22.74
N MET A 391 -8.02 28.63 -22.63
CA MET A 391 -7.22 28.12 -23.73
C MET A 391 -7.38 26.61 -23.84
N ASP A 392 -7.54 26.08 -25.06
CA ASP A 392 -7.57 24.64 -25.32
C ASP A 392 -6.19 24.15 -25.78
N SER A 393 -5.58 23.22 -25.03
CA SER A 393 -4.25 22.69 -25.32
C SER A 393 -4.16 21.80 -26.56
N ALA A 394 -5.29 21.30 -27.10
CA ALA A 394 -5.30 20.58 -28.38
C ALA A 394 -5.28 21.53 -29.59
N SER A 395 -5.49 22.84 -29.38
CA SER A 395 -5.39 23.82 -30.44
C SER A 395 -3.91 24.06 -30.78
N GLY A 396 -3.29 23.18 -31.57
CA GLY A 396 -1.88 23.27 -32.02
C GLY A 396 -1.56 24.51 -32.89
N LYS A 397 -2.40 25.56 -32.87
CA LYS A 397 -2.15 26.84 -33.50
C LYS A 397 -1.19 27.63 -32.60
N LYS A 398 0.10 27.67 -32.97
CA LYS A 398 1.13 28.47 -32.30
C LYS A 398 0.67 29.89 -31.91
N GLY A 399 -0.17 30.52 -32.73
CA GLY A 399 -0.73 31.85 -32.46
C GLY A 399 -1.59 31.97 -31.18
N VAL A 400 -2.35 30.94 -30.80
CA VAL A 400 -3.23 31.00 -29.61
C VAL A 400 -2.41 31.02 -28.32
N LEU A 401 -1.36 30.20 -28.25
CA LEU A 401 -0.43 30.17 -27.13
C LEU A 401 0.35 31.49 -27.02
N GLU A 402 0.80 32.05 -28.14
CA GLU A 402 1.47 33.35 -28.15
C GLU A 402 0.56 34.49 -27.71
N ASP A 403 -0.68 34.53 -28.20
CA ASP A 403 -1.68 35.54 -27.82
C ASP A 403 -2.00 35.45 -26.32
N ALA A 404 -2.16 34.23 -25.80
CA ALA A 404 -2.35 33.97 -24.39
C ALA A 404 -1.16 34.43 -23.54
N ALA A 405 0.06 34.12 -23.98
CA ALA A 405 1.29 34.52 -23.30
C ALA A 405 1.46 36.04 -23.27
N ARG A 406 1.22 36.72 -24.40
CA ARG A 406 1.24 38.20 -24.48
C ARG A 406 0.23 38.80 -23.52
N MET A 407 -0.98 38.24 -23.47
CA MET A 407 -2.02 38.71 -22.58
C MET A 407 -1.63 38.55 -21.11
N ILE A 408 -1.01 37.43 -20.73
CA ILE A 408 -0.52 37.22 -19.36
C ILE A 408 0.58 38.23 -19.02
N VAL A 409 1.57 38.41 -19.88
CA VAL A 409 2.66 39.37 -19.65
C VAL A 409 2.12 40.79 -19.49
N ASP A 410 1.15 41.19 -20.31
CA ASP A 410 0.54 42.51 -20.25
C ASP A 410 -0.36 42.69 -19.01
N ARG A 411 -1.32 41.78 -18.82
CA ARG A 411 -2.38 41.91 -17.80
C ARG A 411 -1.94 41.48 -16.40
N ILE A 412 -0.81 40.79 -16.26
CA ILE A 412 -0.28 40.29 -14.98
C ILE A 412 1.11 40.85 -14.73
N GLY A 413 2.03 40.72 -15.69
CA GLY A 413 3.40 41.20 -15.53
C GLY A 413 3.49 42.73 -15.42
N ASN A 414 2.64 43.46 -16.15
CA ASN A 414 2.70 44.92 -16.24
C ASN A 414 1.56 45.65 -15.50
N ALA A 415 0.53 44.95 -15.03
CA ALA A 415 -0.59 45.53 -14.29
C ALA A 415 -0.44 45.41 -12.77
N TYR A 416 -1.16 46.25 -12.02
CA TYR A 416 -1.31 46.09 -10.56
C TYR A 416 -2.59 46.76 -10.04
N GLY A 417 -3.10 46.26 -8.90
CA GLY A 417 -4.20 46.88 -8.13
C GLY A 417 -3.80 47.23 -6.70
N GLN A 418 -4.76 47.60 -5.84
CA GLN A 418 -4.50 48.00 -4.45
C GLN A 418 -4.79 46.90 -3.43
N ALA A 419 -5.87 46.13 -3.60
CA ALA A 419 -6.33 45.12 -2.64
C ALA A 419 -5.99 43.67 -3.04
N THR A 420 -6.36 42.71 -2.18
CA THR A 420 -6.13 41.28 -2.34
C THR A 420 -7.46 40.52 -2.20
N ASN A 421 -8.36 40.71 -3.17
CA ASN A 421 -9.72 40.17 -3.18
C ASN A 421 -9.78 38.69 -3.62
N MET A 422 -9.29 37.79 -2.76
CA MET A 422 -9.14 36.37 -3.09
C MET A 422 -10.47 35.63 -3.22
N GLY A 423 -11.44 35.87 -2.34
CA GLY A 423 -12.74 35.21 -2.39
C GLY A 423 -13.51 35.52 -3.67
N SER A 424 -13.45 36.76 -4.18
CA SER A 424 -14.00 37.08 -5.51
C SER A 424 -13.34 36.25 -6.62
N ALA A 425 -12.02 36.06 -6.56
CA ALA A 425 -11.29 35.24 -7.51
C ALA A 425 -11.70 33.76 -7.44
N MET A 426 -11.91 33.23 -6.23
CA MET A 426 -12.41 31.86 -6.03
C MET A 426 -13.84 31.68 -6.57
N ILE A 427 -14.71 32.68 -6.44
CA ILE A 427 -16.05 32.64 -7.03
C ILE A 427 -15.97 32.59 -8.57
N LYS A 428 -15.08 33.37 -9.18
CA LYS A 428 -14.83 33.28 -10.64
C LYS A 428 -14.28 31.92 -11.05
N ALA A 429 -13.37 31.36 -10.24
CA ALA A 429 -12.87 30.00 -10.47
C ALA A 429 -13.99 28.96 -10.42
N LYS A 430 -14.99 29.16 -9.56
CA LYS A 430 -16.16 28.29 -9.49
C LYS A 430 -17.00 28.39 -10.77
N THR A 431 -17.21 29.60 -11.29
CA THR A 431 -17.89 29.80 -12.59
C THR A 431 -17.17 29.06 -13.72
N VAL A 432 -15.84 29.17 -13.78
CA VAL A 432 -15.02 28.46 -14.78
C VAL A 432 -15.13 26.94 -14.61
N LEU A 433 -15.04 26.45 -13.37
CA LEU A 433 -15.16 25.03 -13.04
C LEU A 433 -16.53 24.48 -13.46
N ASP A 434 -17.61 25.21 -13.20
CA ASP A 434 -18.96 24.78 -13.55
C ASP A 434 -19.12 24.64 -15.07
N GLU A 435 -18.48 25.51 -15.85
CA GLU A 435 -18.46 25.35 -17.30
C GLU A 435 -17.57 24.19 -17.76
N PHE A 436 -16.43 23.97 -17.12
CA PHE A 436 -15.61 22.78 -17.38
C PHE A 436 -16.39 21.49 -17.09
N ASN A 437 -17.13 21.44 -15.99
CA ASN A 437 -17.98 20.30 -15.64
C ASN A 437 -19.13 20.12 -16.63
N GLN A 438 -19.71 21.18 -17.20
CA GLN A 438 -20.73 21.05 -18.25
C GLN A 438 -20.17 20.45 -19.53
N MET A 439 -18.90 20.74 -19.85
CA MET A 439 -18.23 20.17 -21.03
C MET A 439 -17.74 18.75 -20.81
N ASN A 440 -17.13 18.47 -19.66
CA ASN A 440 -16.59 17.17 -19.30
C ASN A 440 -16.65 16.96 -17.77
N PRO A 441 -17.75 16.39 -17.24
CA PRO A 441 -17.98 16.26 -15.79
C PRO A 441 -16.91 15.43 -15.06
N ASP A 442 -16.33 14.46 -15.75
CA ASP A 442 -15.43 13.46 -15.17
C ASP A 442 -13.96 13.85 -15.27
N GLN A 443 -13.66 14.98 -15.93
CA GLN A 443 -12.30 15.45 -16.08
C GLN A 443 -11.84 16.22 -14.82
N PRO A 444 -10.76 15.78 -14.16
CA PRO A 444 -10.26 16.47 -12.99
C PRO A 444 -9.83 17.90 -13.32
N THR A 445 -9.99 18.80 -12.35
CA THR A 445 -9.57 20.20 -12.45
C THR A 445 -8.59 20.56 -11.34
N MET A 446 -7.41 21.03 -11.75
CA MET A 446 -6.41 21.62 -10.87
C MET A 446 -6.69 23.12 -10.74
N ILE A 447 -6.70 23.65 -9.53
CA ILE A 447 -6.71 25.10 -9.28
C ILE A 447 -5.38 25.45 -8.63
N VAL A 448 -4.69 26.47 -9.16
CA VAL A 448 -3.44 26.97 -8.57
C VAL A 448 -3.65 28.43 -8.21
N LEU A 449 -3.66 28.74 -6.92
CA LEU A 449 -3.71 30.10 -6.40
C LEU A 449 -2.30 30.58 -6.04
N LEU A 450 -1.81 31.61 -6.73
CA LEU A 450 -0.56 32.28 -6.39
C LEU A 450 -0.86 33.62 -5.74
N THR A 451 -0.34 33.84 -4.53
CA THR A 451 -0.53 35.09 -3.77
C THR A 451 0.69 35.43 -2.93
N ASP A 452 0.82 36.70 -2.57
CA ASP A 452 1.83 37.18 -1.62
C ASP A 452 1.27 37.80 -0.34
N GLY A 453 -0.04 37.68 -0.12
CA GLY A 453 -0.75 38.35 0.95
C GLY A 453 -1.82 37.51 1.62
N VAL A 454 -2.59 38.17 2.48
CA VAL A 454 -3.73 37.61 3.22
C VAL A 454 -5.02 38.06 2.54
N PRO A 455 -6.08 37.23 2.48
CA PRO A 455 -7.37 37.66 1.95
C PRO A 455 -7.87 38.91 2.69
N THR A 456 -8.18 39.97 1.94
CA THR A 456 -8.72 41.21 2.54
C THR A 456 -10.25 41.24 2.61
N ASP A 457 -10.90 40.18 2.14
CA ASP A 457 -12.35 40.05 1.98
C ASP A 457 -13.00 39.14 3.04
N GLY A 458 -12.36 39.02 4.21
CA GLY A 458 -12.87 38.27 5.36
C GLY A 458 -13.00 36.78 5.08
N ASP A 459 -14.13 36.18 5.48
CA ASP A 459 -14.36 34.73 5.38
C ASP A 459 -14.71 34.25 3.96
N ALA A 460 -14.84 35.15 2.98
CA ALA A 460 -15.28 34.80 1.64
C ALA A 460 -14.35 33.78 0.97
N PHE A 461 -13.03 33.94 1.14
CA PHE A 461 -12.04 32.98 0.65
C PHE A 461 -12.27 31.58 1.24
N PHE A 462 -12.38 31.47 2.57
CA PHE A 462 -12.49 30.17 3.23
C PHE A 462 -13.83 29.47 2.93
N LYS A 463 -14.93 30.23 2.81
CA LYS A 463 -16.22 29.70 2.36
C LYS A 463 -16.13 29.10 0.96
N ALA A 464 -15.43 29.76 0.04
CA ALA A 464 -15.22 29.23 -1.30
C ALA A 464 -14.37 27.94 -1.27
N ILE A 465 -13.30 27.91 -0.47
CA ILE A 465 -12.47 26.70 -0.27
C ILE A 465 -13.32 25.52 0.23
N GLN A 466 -14.23 25.75 1.19
CA GLN A 466 -15.14 24.71 1.69
C GLN A 466 -16.02 24.13 0.57
N GLN A 467 -16.56 24.99 -0.31
CA GLN A 467 -17.36 24.54 -1.46
C GLN A 467 -16.54 23.71 -2.45
N PHE A 468 -15.28 24.08 -2.71
CA PHE A 468 -14.42 23.26 -3.57
C PHE A 468 -14.03 21.93 -2.91
N ALA A 469 -13.89 21.90 -1.59
CA ALA A 469 -13.56 20.68 -0.85
C ALA A 469 -14.67 19.61 -0.90
N GLU A 470 -15.91 20.01 -1.22
CA GLU A 470 -17.03 19.09 -1.48
C GLU A 470 -16.91 18.38 -2.84
N ASN A 471 -16.12 18.91 -3.78
CA ASN A 471 -15.94 18.33 -5.10
C ASN A 471 -14.68 17.42 -5.15
N PRO A 472 -14.82 16.08 -5.24
CA PRO A 472 -13.68 15.19 -5.29
C PRO A 472 -12.85 15.32 -6.56
N ASN A 473 -13.37 15.94 -7.62
CA ASN A 473 -12.70 16.15 -8.90
C ASN A 473 -11.81 17.40 -8.93
N VAL A 474 -11.75 18.15 -7.83
CA VAL A 474 -10.97 19.39 -7.72
C VAL A 474 -9.80 19.21 -6.76
N VAL A 475 -8.64 19.72 -7.16
CA VAL A 475 -7.46 19.82 -6.30
C VAL A 475 -6.97 21.26 -6.31
N ILE A 476 -6.84 21.88 -5.13
CA ILE A 476 -6.37 23.26 -5.00
C ILE A 476 -4.96 23.28 -4.43
N TYR A 477 -4.05 23.84 -5.20
CA TYR A 477 -2.70 24.17 -4.79
C TYR A 477 -2.60 25.66 -4.49
N ILE A 478 -1.83 26.01 -3.46
CA ILE A 478 -1.57 27.40 -3.11
C ILE A 478 -0.07 27.64 -3.14
N VAL A 479 0.34 28.69 -3.83
CA VAL A 479 1.73 29.11 -3.97
C VAL A 479 1.90 30.47 -3.31
N GLY A 480 2.75 30.52 -2.29
CA GLY A 480 3.03 31.72 -1.52
C GLY A 480 4.31 32.39 -1.97
N LEU A 481 4.26 33.68 -2.35
CA LEU A 481 5.46 34.48 -2.58
C LEU A 481 5.65 35.49 -1.43
N GLY A 482 6.87 35.64 -0.92
CA GLY A 482 7.13 36.56 0.19
C GLY A 482 6.51 36.08 1.51
N ASN A 483 5.57 36.85 2.06
CA ASN A 483 5.06 36.65 3.43
C ASN A 483 3.53 36.52 3.51
N PRO A 484 2.92 35.53 2.81
CA PRO A 484 1.51 35.21 3.02
C PRO A 484 1.31 34.57 4.41
N ASP A 485 0.05 34.38 4.80
CA ASP A 485 -0.30 33.60 5.99
C ASP A 485 -0.10 32.09 5.70
N ASP A 486 1.11 31.60 5.99
CA ASP A 486 1.53 30.23 5.70
C ASP A 486 0.59 29.18 6.34
N GLU A 487 0.06 29.44 7.54
CA GLU A 487 -0.82 28.51 8.24
C GLU A 487 -2.19 28.44 7.57
N LEU A 488 -2.79 29.59 7.26
CA LEU A 488 -4.07 29.68 6.58
C LEU A 488 -3.99 29.06 5.17
N MET A 489 -2.92 29.34 4.42
CA MET A 489 -2.73 28.81 3.07
C MET A 489 -2.53 27.29 3.08
N ASN A 490 -1.72 26.78 4.02
CA ASN A 490 -1.56 25.34 4.19
C ASN A 490 -2.87 24.64 4.55
N ARG A 491 -3.65 25.22 5.47
CA ARG A 491 -4.96 24.69 5.85
C ARG A 491 -5.92 24.68 4.65
N ALA A 492 -5.97 25.75 3.86
CA ALA A 492 -6.86 25.85 2.70
C ALA A 492 -6.50 24.83 1.61
N ALA A 493 -5.22 24.70 1.26
CA ALA A 493 -4.77 23.73 0.25
C ALA A 493 -5.06 22.28 0.67
N GLN A 494 -4.82 21.95 1.95
CA GLN A 494 -5.09 20.62 2.50
C GLN A 494 -6.58 20.24 2.47
N LEU A 495 -7.49 21.19 2.68
CA LEU A 495 -8.94 20.93 2.62
C LEU A 495 -9.37 20.39 1.25
N CYS A 496 -8.70 20.83 0.18
CA CYS A 496 -8.98 20.42 -1.19
C CYS A 496 -7.99 19.36 -1.72
N GLY A 497 -7.20 18.72 -0.87
CA GLY A 497 -6.28 17.63 -1.24
C GLY A 497 -5.04 18.04 -2.05
N GLY A 498 -4.74 19.35 -2.13
CA GLY A 498 -3.50 19.85 -2.72
C GLY A 498 -2.43 20.12 -1.68
N GLU A 499 -1.47 20.98 -2.02
CA GLU A 499 -0.42 21.42 -1.10
C GLU A 499 -0.20 22.93 -1.15
N TYR A 500 0.26 23.47 -0.02
CA TYR A 500 0.86 24.78 0.04
C TYR A 500 2.36 24.68 -0.27
N PHE A 501 2.83 25.53 -1.17
CA PHE A 501 4.23 25.59 -1.58
C PHE A 501 4.73 27.03 -1.51
N LYS A 502 5.91 27.22 -0.93
CA LYS A 502 6.57 28.52 -0.79
C LYS A 502 7.96 28.39 -1.38
N PRO A 503 8.20 28.84 -2.63
CA PRO A 503 9.51 28.76 -3.25
C PRO A 503 10.47 29.76 -2.62
N ASP A 504 11.73 29.37 -2.50
CA ASP A 504 12.81 30.26 -2.06
C ASP A 504 13.23 31.23 -3.19
N ASP A 505 13.01 30.83 -4.45
CA ASP A 505 13.46 31.56 -5.62
C ASP A 505 12.61 31.30 -6.88
N ALA A 506 12.93 31.99 -7.98
CA ALA A 506 12.23 31.83 -9.25
C ALA A 506 12.45 30.45 -9.88
N GLY A 507 13.61 29.82 -9.67
CA GLY A 507 13.91 28.49 -10.20
C GLY A 507 12.99 27.44 -9.60
N GLU A 508 12.89 27.40 -8.28
CA GLU A 508 11.99 26.51 -7.55
C GLU A 508 10.53 26.69 -7.95
N LEU A 509 10.07 27.95 -8.09
CA LEU A 509 8.73 28.26 -8.59
C LEU A 509 8.48 27.64 -9.96
N LEU A 510 9.40 27.82 -10.91
CA LEU A 510 9.24 27.35 -12.28
C LEU A 510 9.31 25.82 -12.37
N VAL A 511 10.19 25.18 -11.60
CA VAL A 511 10.26 23.72 -11.49
C VAL A 511 8.93 23.17 -10.95
N TRP A 512 8.39 23.80 -9.91
CA TRP A 512 7.10 23.39 -9.34
C TRP A 512 5.98 23.53 -10.37
N TYR A 513 5.86 24.67 -11.06
CA TYR A 513 4.82 24.88 -12.08
C TYR A 513 4.97 23.93 -13.28
N SER A 514 6.20 23.69 -13.77
CA SER A 514 6.45 22.73 -14.86
C SER A 514 6.04 21.32 -14.45
N LYS A 515 6.39 20.88 -13.24
CA LYS A 515 5.95 19.60 -12.69
C LYS A 515 4.43 19.52 -12.60
N ARG A 516 3.77 20.55 -12.06
CA ARG A 516 2.30 20.59 -11.89
C ARG A 516 1.52 20.73 -13.19
N ALA A 517 2.13 21.25 -14.25
CA ALA A 517 1.51 21.23 -15.58
C ALA A 517 1.40 19.79 -16.13
N ARG A 518 2.31 18.91 -15.73
CA ARG A 518 2.42 17.52 -16.19
C ARG A 518 1.73 16.53 -15.26
N ASP A 519 1.86 16.74 -13.95
CA ASP A 519 1.47 15.77 -12.92
C ASP A 519 0.42 16.34 -11.96
N LEU A 520 -0.71 15.63 -11.86
CA LEU A 520 -1.72 15.84 -10.84
C LEU A 520 -1.51 14.83 -9.69
N SER A 521 -1.09 15.30 -8.52
CA SER A 521 -1.02 14.47 -7.30
C SER A 521 -2.14 14.84 -6.33
N VAL A 522 -2.57 13.91 -5.47
CA VAL A 522 -3.56 14.20 -4.44
C VAL A 522 -3.04 13.76 -3.07
N LYS A 523 -2.89 14.71 -2.15
CA LYS A 523 -2.61 14.40 -0.74
C LYS A 523 -3.90 14.00 -0.06
N LEU A 524 -3.90 12.86 0.64
CA LEU A 524 -5.08 12.40 1.34
C LEU A 524 -5.16 12.97 2.74
N LYS A 525 -6.40 13.20 3.20
CA LYS A 525 -6.68 13.53 4.60
C LYS A 525 -6.22 12.36 5.48
N ALA A 526 -5.44 12.65 6.52
CA ALA A 526 -5.49 11.81 7.71
C ALA A 526 -6.83 12.11 8.38
N THR A 527 -7.82 11.23 8.22
CA THR A 527 -9.02 11.28 9.06
C THR A 527 -8.56 10.97 10.49
N LYS A 528 -8.41 12.02 11.31
CA LYS A 528 -8.45 11.85 12.77
C LYS A 528 -9.88 11.39 13.09
N HIS A 529 -10.01 10.14 13.49
CA HIS A 529 -11.18 9.69 14.25
C HIS A 529 -11.05 10.20 15.69
#